data_AF-A0A7V2CIR3-F1
#
_entry.id   AF-A0A7V2CIR3-F1
#
_cell.length_a   1.000
_cell.length_b   1.000
_cell.length_c   1.000
_cell.angle_alpha   90.00
_cell.angle_beta   90.00
_cell.angle_gamma   90.00
#
_symmetry.space_group_name_H-M   'P 1'
#
loop_
_entity.id
_entity.type
_entity.pdbx_description
1 polymer ?
#
loop_
_entity_poly.entity_id
_entity_poly.type
_entity_poly.pdbx_seq_one_letter_code
_entity_poly.pdbx_strand_id
1 'polypeptide(L)'
;MKTMPADDPCQHWRERLVDYADGELGEPDAARVGEHVARCPRCRGRLEALKGSLALARAVWAEADTTLADVSESSLMRQPRTRVWRRGLVAAACVAVVVAAAGPFWMKAPSDKAPPALPPPSLAQIEREIMEAGLAAELLAAAELLAAAPGGQEYAAESIRFVVDRFPNTEAARRARLGERHDMKRTIR
;
A
#
# COMPACT_ATOMS: atom_id res chain seq x y z
N MET A 1 -49.57 -7.14 18.77
CA MET A 1 -48.57 -6.95 19.85
C MET A 1 -47.54 -8.06 19.73
N LYS A 2 -46.34 -7.74 19.25
CA LYS A 2 -45.25 -8.70 19.05
C LYS A 2 -44.54 -8.85 20.39
N THR A 3 -44.63 -10.01 21.02
CA THR A 3 -43.91 -10.31 22.26
C THR A 3 -42.41 -10.17 21.98
N MET A 4 -41.76 -9.23 22.66
CA MET A 4 -40.30 -9.21 22.74
C MET A 4 -39.89 -10.48 23.51
N PRO A 5 -39.13 -11.41 22.91
CA PRO A 5 -38.72 -12.60 23.62
C PRO A 5 -37.79 -12.21 24.77
N ALA A 6 -38.00 -12.86 25.91
CA ALA A 6 -37.16 -12.80 27.10
C ALA A 6 -35.68 -12.88 26.75
N ASP A 7 -34.85 -12.16 27.53
CA ASP A 7 -33.40 -12.05 27.39
C ASP A 7 -32.76 -13.34 26.88
N ASP A 8 -32.22 -13.30 25.66
CA ASP A 8 -31.54 -14.42 25.06
C ASP A 8 -30.27 -14.70 25.89
N PRO A 9 -30.18 -15.81 26.64
CA PRO A 9 -29.03 -16.08 27.52
C PRO A 9 -27.72 -16.21 26.73
N CYS A 10 -27.79 -16.31 25.40
CA CYS A 10 -26.65 -16.33 24.50
C CYS A 10 -26.16 -14.93 24.08
N GLN A 11 -26.86 -13.85 24.43
CA GLN A 11 -26.51 -12.49 24.01
C GLN A 11 -25.19 -12.04 24.63
N HIS A 12 -25.01 -12.27 25.93
CA HIS A 12 -23.77 -11.95 26.65
C HIS A 12 -22.53 -12.66 26.05
N TRP A 13 -22.72 -13.84 25.47
CA TRP A 13 -21.62 -14.62 24.90
C TRP A 13 -21.24 -14.19 23.47
N ARG A 14 -22.06 -13.37 22.81
CA ARG A 14 -21.89 -13.07 21.38
C ARG A 14 -20.60 -12.33 21.08
N GLU A 15 -20.27 -11.33 21.88
CA GLU A 15 -19.03 -10.56 21.74
C GLU A 15 -17.83 -11.43 22.12
N ARG A 16 -17.91 -12.12 23.26
CA ARG A 16 -16.86 -13.04 23.74
C ARG A 16 -16.56 -14.22 22.82
N LEU A 17 -17.50 -14.62 21.96
CA LEU A 17 -17.26 -15.68 20.97
C LEU A 17 -16.30 -15.25 19.86
N VAL A 18 -16.22 -13.96 19.55
CA VAL A 18 -15.27 -13.41 18.58
C VAL A 18 -13.87 -13.46 19.18
N ASP A 19 -13.70 -12.88 20.39
CA ASP A 19 -12.45 -12.89 21.16
C ASP A 19 -11.97 -14.32 21.52
N TYR A 20 -12.90 -15.28 21.58
CA TYR A 20 -12.56 -16.69 21.78
C TYR A 20 -12.09 -17.36 20.49
N ALA A 21 -12.59 -16.91 19.32
CA ALA A 21 -12.26 -17.49 18.03
C ALA A 21 -10.91 -17.03 17.48
N ASP A 22 -10.49 -15.80 17.82
CA ASP A 22 -9.18 -15.24 17.49
C ASP A 22 -8.10 -15.61 18.53
N GLY A 23 -8.49 -15.97 19.75
CA GLY A 23 -7.59 -16.39 20.83
C GLY A 23 -7.17 -15.24 21.77
N GLU A 24 -7.89 -14.12 21.76
CA GLU A 24 -7.59 -12.93 22.55
C GLU A 24 -8.08 -13.03 24.01
N LEU A 25 -8.93 -14.01 24.34
CA LEU A 25 -9.37 -14.22 25.72
C LEU A 25 -8.28 -14.84 26.60
N GLY A 26 -8.08 -14.24 27.78
CA GLY A 26 -7.31 -14.85 28.85
C GLY A 26 -7.91 -16.19 29.33
N GLU A 27 -7.07 -17.06 29.87
CA GLU A 27 -7.41 -18.42 30.31
C GLU A 27 -8.73 -18.55 31.11
N PRO A 28 -9.02 -17.72 32.14
CA PRO A 28 -10.25 -17.87 32.90
C PRO A 28 -11.52 -17.54 32.09
N ASP A 29 -11.46 -16.57 31.17
CA ASP A 29 -12.61 -16.22 30.34
C ASP A 29 -12.77 -17.20 29.18
N ALA A 30 -11.66 -17.67 28.59
CA ALA A 30 -11.67 -18.71 27.58
C ALA A 30 -12.32 -20.01 28.11
N ALA A 31 -11.99 -20.43 29.34
CA ALA A 31 -12.60 -21.60 29.98
C ALA A 31 -14.12 -21.45 30.15
N ARG A 32 -14.58 -20.26 30.58
CA ARG A 32 -16.01 -19.96 30.73
C ARG A 32 -16.77 -19.98 29.40
N VAL A 33 -16.18 -19.42 28.34
CA VAL A 33 -16.76 -19.47 26.99
C VAL A 33 -16.79 -20.91 26.47
N GLY A 34 -15.70 -21.67 26.68
CA GLY A 34 -15.59 -23.07 26.32
C GLY A 34 -16.67 -23.94 26.98
N GLU A 35 -16.92 -23.77 28.27
CA GLU A 35 -17.99 -24.47 28.99
C GLU A 35 -19.37 -24.16 28.41
N HIS A 36 -19.66 -22.88 28.11
CA HIS A 36 -20.93 -22.49 27.49
C HIS A 36 -21.10 -23.13 26.10
N VAL A 37 -20.08 -23.04 25.24
CA VAL A 37 -20.10 -23.61 23.88
C VAL A 37 -20.27 -25.12 23.89
N ALA A 38 -19.68 -25.81 24.88
CA ALA A 38 -19.87 -27.24 25.06
C ALA A 38 -21.35 -27.60 25.30
N ARG A 39 -22.09 -26.76 26.04
CA ARG A 39 -23.49 -27.01 26.42
C ARG A 39 -24.52 -26.36 25.48
N CYS A 40 -24.13 -25.41 24.64
CA CYS A 40 -25.05 -24.63 23.80
C CYS A 40 -24.84 -24.90 22.30
N PRO A 41 -25.72 -25.67 21.63
CA PRO A 41 -25.60 -25.98 20.20
C PRO A 41 -25.61 -24.72 19.30
N ARG A 42 -26.35 -23.68 19.69
CA ARG A 42 -26.44 -22.43 18.93
C ARG A 42 -25.13 -21.64 18.96
N CYS A 43 -24.50 -21.52 20.12
CA CYS A 43 -23.20 -20.85 20.25
C CYS A 43 -22.08 -21.69 19.62
N ARG A 44 -22.18 -23.03 19.66
CA ARG A 44 -21.28 -23.91 18.91
C ARG A 44 -21.36 -23.68 17.40
N GLY A 45 -22.56 -23.66 16.82
CA GLY A 45 -22.72 -23.37 15.39
C GLY A 45 -22.19 -21.99 14.99
N ARG A 46 -22.37 -20.98 15.85
CA ARG A 46 -21.77 -19.65 15.63
C ARG A 46 -20.25 -19.66 15.67
N LEU A 47 -19.66 -20.34 16.64
CA LEU A 47 -18.21 -20.45 16.74
C LEU A 47 -17.61 -21.14 15.52
N GLU A 48 -18.22 -22.22 15.04
CA GLU A 48 -17.77 -22.91 13.83
C GLU A 48 -17.88 -22.02 12.59
N ALA A 49 -18.97 -21.25 12.47
CA ALA A 49 -19.11 -20.27 11.39
C ALA A 49 -18.02 -19.17 11.45
N LEU A 50 -17.74 -18.64 12.65
CA LEU A 50 -16.67 -17.65 12.87
C LEU A 50 -15.30 -18.21 12.47
N LYS A 51 -14.97 -19.43 12.93
CA LYS A 51 -13.72 -20.12 12.57
C LYS A 51 -13.61 -20.38 11.07
N GLY A 52 -14.69 -20.77 10.42
CA GLY A 52 -14.75 -20.95 8.96
C GLY A 52 -14.44 -19.66 8.21
N SER A 53 -15.05 -18.54 8.61
CA SER A 53 -14.76 -17.22 8.04
C SER A 53 -13.31 -16.78 8.27
N LEU A 54 -12.76 -17.01 9.47
CA LEU A 54 -11.35 -16.72 9.76
C LEU A 54 -10.40 -17.59 8.93
N ALA A 55 -10.73 -18.86 8.70
CA ALA A 55 -9.94 -19.75 7.85
C ALA A 55 -9.93 -19.27 6.38
N LEU A 56 -11.08 -18.86 5.86
CA LEU A 56 -11.18 -18.27 4.51
C LEU A 56 -10.38 -16.98 4.39
N ALA A 57 -10.50 -16.08 5.37
CA ALA A 57 -9.72 -14.85 5.41
C ALA A 57 -8.21 -15.18 5.41
N ARG A 58 -7.74 -16.08 6.28
CA ARG A 58 -6.33 -16.49 6.31
C ARG A 58 -5.86 -17.08 4.96
N ALA A 59 -6.70 -17.85 4.27
CA ALA A 59 -6.37 -18.40 2.97
C ALA A 59 -6.16 -17.31 1.89
N VAL A 60 -7.08 -16.33 1.83
CA VAL A 60 -6.97 -15.19 0.89
C VAL A 60 -5.70 -14.37 1.13
N TRP A 61 -5.36 -14.14 2.40
CA TRP A 61 -4.18 -13.35 2.75
C TRP A 61 -2.87 -14.12 2.51
N ALA A 62 -2.84 -15.43 2.76
CA ALA A 62 -1.69 -16.26 2.46
C ALA A 62 -1.37 -16.30 0.95
N GLU A 63 -2.40 -16.30 0.09
CA GLU A 63 -2.23 -16.19 -1.36
C GLU A 63 -1.63 -14.83 -1.75
N ALA A 64 -2.11 -13.74 -1.17
CA ALA A 64 -1.58 -12.40 -1.41
C ALA A 64 -0.09 -12.27 -1.03
N ASP A 65 0.33 -12.82 0.11
CA ASP A 65 1.73 -12.79 0.56
C ASP A 65 2.68 -13.49 -0.43
N THR A 66 2.25 -14.61 -1.02
CA THR A 66 3.07 -15.30 -2.04
C THR A 66 3.25 -14.45 -3.31
N THR A 67 2.25 -13.68 -3.71
CA THR A 67 2.37 -12.78 -4.88
C THR A 67 3.29 -11.58 -4.62
N LEU A 68 3.36 -11.07 -3.39
CA LEU A 68 4.24 -9.95 -3.04
C LEU A 68 5.70 -10.38 -2.85
N ALA A 69 5.94 -11.61 -2.36
CA ALA A 69 7.28 -12.16 -2.24
C ALA A 69 7.99 -12.31 -3.60
N ASP A 70 7.26 -12.70 -4.65
CA ASP A 70 7.79 -12.90 -6.00
C ASP A 70 8.21 -11.58 -6.69
N VAL A 71 7.59 -10.46 -6.31
CA VAL A 71 7.96 -9.11 -6.79
C VAL A 71 9.22 -8.57 -6.09
N SER A 72 9.53 -9.05 -4.89
CA SER A 72 10.70 -8.61 -4.10
C SER A 72 12.01 -9.22 -4.59
N GLU A 73 12.02 -10.49 -5.01
CA GLU A 73 13.24 -11.16 -5.47
C GLU A 73 13.70 -10.74 -6.87
N SER A 74 12.78 -10.31 -7.74
CA SER A 74 13.11 -9.87 -9.10
C SER A 74 13.77 -8.47 -9.16
N SER A 75 13.85 -7.74 -8.05
CA SER A 75 14.49 -6.42 -7.97
C SER A 75 15.95 -6.42 -7.49
N LEU A 76 16.52 -7.56 -7.10
CA LEU A 76 17.95 -7.69 -6.81
C LEU A 76 18.75 -8.08 -8.06
N MET A 77 18.60 -7.30 -9.14
CA MET A 77 19.54 -7.31 -10.25
C MET A 77 20.92 -6.86 -9.74
N ARG A 78 21.82 -7.83 -9.57
CA ARG A 78 23.27 -7.70 -9.33
C ARG A 78 23.87 -6.54 -10.13
N GLN A 79 24.14 -5.42 -9.46
CA GLN A 79 24.99 -4.37 -10.04
C GLN A 79 26.47 -4.76 -9.83
N PRO A 80 27.29 -4.89 -10.90
CA PRO A 80 28.67 -5.35 -10.74
C PRO A 80 29.55 -4.27 -10.10
N ARG A 81 30.08 -4.59 -8.90
CA ARG A 81 30.93 -3.78 -8.00
C ARG A 81 32.31 -3.39 -8.55
N THR A 82 32.57 -3.46 -9.86
CA THR A 82 33.95 -3.29 -10.41
C THR A 82 34.22 -1.89 -10.98
N ARG A 83 33.21 -1.04 -11.19
CA ARG A 83 33.39 0.32 -11.75
C ARG A 83 33.81 1.40 -10.74
N VAL A 84 33.71 1.14 -9.43
CA VAL A 84 33.91 2.17 -8.41
C VAL A 84 35.40 2.40 -8.11
N TRP A 85 36.26 1.39 -8.26
CA TRP A 85 37.67 1.49 -7.90
C TRP A 85 38.55 2.28 -8.88
N ARG A 86 38.20 2.37 -10.17
CA ARG A 86 39.02 3.12 -11.15
C ARG A 86 38.83 4.64 -11.07
N ARG A 87 37.88 5.15 -10.29
CA ARG A 87 37.61 6.59 -10.14
C ARG A 87 38.36 7.25 -8.96
N GLY A 88 39.08 6.47 -8.15
CA GLY A 88 39.75 6.97 -6.94
C GLY A 88 41.08 7.71 -7.14
N LEU A 89 41.74 7.60 -8.31
CA LEU A 89 43.11 8.14 -8.49
C LEU A 89 43.21 9.43 -9.32
N VAL A 90 42.12 9.95 -9.89
CA VAL A 90 42.13 11.22 -10.67
C VAL A 90 41.53 12.40 -9.89
N ALA A 91 40.85 12.15 -8.77
CA ALA A 91 40.13 13.18 -8.02
C ALA A 91 41.01 14.07 -7.11
N ALA A 92 42.26 13.68 -6.82
CA ALA A 92 43.12 14.45 -5.90
C ALA A 92 43.72 15.72 -6.53
N ALA A 93 43.93 15.74 -7.85
CA ALA A 93 44.56 16.90 -8.53
C ALA A 93 43.57 18.05 -8.81
N CYS A 94 42.29 17.75 -9.03
CA CYS A 94 41.29 18.77 -9.39
C CYS A 94 40.82 19.62 -8.19
N VAL A 95 40.86 19.08 -6.96
CA VAL A 95 40.39 19.79 -5.76
C VAL A 95 41.33 20.96 -5.41
N ALA A 96 42.64 20.80 -5.59
CA ALA A 96 43.62 21.86 -5.28
C ALA A 96 43.47 23.09 -6.20
N VAL A 97 43.11 22.90 -7.47
CA VAL A 97 42.96 24.00 -8.44
C VAL A 97 41.64 24.77 -8.21
N VAL A 98 40.55 24.10 -7.82
CA VAL A 98 39.26 24.76 -7.57
C VAL A 98 39.28 25.57 -6.27
N VAL A 99 39.97 25.10 -5.23
CA VAL A 99 40.07 25.83 -3.95
C VAL A 99 40.92 27.10 -4.08
N ALA A 100 41.96 27.10 -4.91
CA ALA A 100 42.81 28.29 -5.10
C ALA A 100 42.17 29.39 -5.97
N ALA A 101 41.26 29.04 -6.89
CA ALA A 101 40.62 30.01 -7.78
C ALA A 101 39.30 30.60 -7.26
N ALA A 102 38.63 29.95 -6.31
CA ALA A 102 37.29 30.37 -5.82
C ALA A 102 37.32 31.27 -4.57
N GLY A 103 38.48 31.42 -3.92
CA GLY A 103 38.62 32.13 -2.63
C GLY A 103 37.98 33.53 -2.56
N PRO A 104 38.18 34.43 -3.55
CA PRO A 104 37.60 35.77 -3.45
C PRO A 104 36.14 35.87 -3.94
N PHE A 105 35.57 34.83 -4.57
CA PHE A 105 34.20 34.90 -5.14
C PHE A 105 33.11 34.45 -4.15
N TRP A 106 33.48 33.70 -3.09
CA TRP A 106 32.52 33.16 -2.12
C TRP A 106 32.00 34.16 -1.08
N MET A 107 32.56 35.36 -0.97
CA MET A 107 32.08 36.39 -0.02
C MET A 107 30.84 37.17 -0.48
N LYS A 108 30.25 36.82 -1.64
CA LYS A 108 29.08 37.52 -2.21
C LYS A 108 27.93 36.59 -2.60
N ALA A 109 27.87 35.38 -2.04
CA ALA A 109 26.68 34.54 -2.18
C ALA A 109 25.56 35.11 -1.28
N PRO A 110 24.41 35.53 -1.83
CA PRO A 110 23.24 35.82 -1.01
C PRO A 110 22.88 34.54 -0.25
N SER A 111 22.73 34.67 1.06
CA SER A 111 22.26 33.60 1.93
C SER A 111 20.89 33.15 1.43
N ASP A 112 20.85 32.02 0.74
CA ASP A 112 19.63 31.31 0.40
C ASP A 112 18.97 30.93 1.72
N LYS A 113 17.99 31.74 2.14
CA LYS A 113 17.13 31.44 3.27
C LYS A 113 16.58 30.04 3.04
N ALA A 114 16.90 29.11 3.94
CA ALA A 114 16.31 27.79 3.94
C ALA A 114 14.79 27.94 3.80
N PRO A 115 14.13 27.25 2.85
CA PRO A 115 12.70 27.33 2.69
C PRO A 115 12.03 27.01 4.04
N PRO A 116 10.96 27.73 4.41
CA PRO A 116 10.28 27.49 5.68
C PRO A 116 9.85 26.03 5.74
N ALA A 117 10.16 25.36 6.85
CA ALA A 117 9.72 23.99 7.09
C ALA A 117 8.19 23.96 7.01
N LEU A 118 7.66 23.24 6.02
CA LEU A 118 6.21 23.03 5.91
C LEU A 118 5.73 22.31 7.18
N PRO A 119 4.57 22.70 7.74
CA PRO A 119 4.01 21.98 8.86
C PRO A 119 3.74 20.52 8.46
N PRO A 120 3.87 19.56 9.40
CA PRO A 120 3.50 18.18 9.12
C PRO A 120 2.03 18.11 8.66
N PRO A 121 1.70 17.20 7.72
CA PRO A 121 0.34 17.07 7.24
C PRO A 121 -0.59 16.69 8.40
N SER A 122 -1.79 17.25 8.40
CA SER A 122 -2.83 16.89 9.36
C SER A 122 -3.40 15.50 9.05
N LEU A 123 -3.97 14.83 10.04
CA LEU A 123 -4.60 13.51 9.85
C LEU A 123 -5.65 13.54 8.73
N ALA A 124 -6.46 14.59 8.67
CA ALA A 124 -7.48 14.76 7.63
C ALA A 124 -6.89 14.95 6.22
N GLN A 125 -5.65 15.46 6.11
CA GLN A 125 -4.92 15.51 4.84
C GLN A 125 -4.41 14.12 4.47
N ILE A 126 -3.82 13.39 5.43
CA ILE A 126 -3.34 12.02 5.21
C ILE A 126 -4.49 11.09 4.79
N GLU A 127 -5.63 11.13 5.48
CA GLU A 127 -6.81 10.33 5.13
C GLU A 127 -7.30 10.62 3.71
N ARG A 128 -7.34 11.91 3.33
CA ARG A 128 -7.75 12.32 1.98
C ARG A 128 -6.76 11.81 0.92
N GLU A 129 -5.47 11.94 1.17
CA GLU A 129 -4.43 11.44 0.25
C GLU A 129 -4.52 9.93 0.06
N ILE A 130 -4.77 9.17 1.14
CA ILE A 130 -4.97 7.72 1.07
C ILE A 130 -6.21 7.38 0.23
N MET A 131 -7.33 8.06 0.46
CA MET A 131 -8.56 7.84 -0.29
C MET A 131 -8.41 8.19 -1.78
N GLU A 132 -7.77 9.31 -2.09
CA GLU A 132 -7.49 9.73 -3.47
C GLU A 132 -6.55 8.74 -4.17
N ALA A 133 -5.50 8.27 -3.49
CA ALA A 133 -4.58 7.28 -4.03
C ALA A 133 -5.27 5.93 -4.30
N GLY A 134 -6.13 5.48 -3.39
CA GLY A 134 -6.90 4.25 -3.55
C GLY A 134 -7.84 4.29 -4.76
N LEU A 135 -8.64 5.35 -4.87
CA LEU A 135 -9.55 5.53 -6.01
C LEU A 135 -8.80 5.63 -7.34
N ALA A 136 -7.68 6.36 -7.37
CA ALA A 136 -6.86 6.49 -8.59
C ALA A 136 -6.27 5.14 -9.03
N ALA A 137 -5.84 4.30 -8.07
CA ALA A 137 -5.32 2.97 -8.35
C ALA A 137 -6.41 2.04 -8.91
N GLU A 138 -7.61 2.08 -8.33
CA GLU A 138 -8.75 1.29 -8.79
C GLU A 138 -9.16 1.66 -10.23
N LEU A 139 -9.29 2.97 -10.50
CA LEU A 139 -9.62 3.46 -11.85
C LEU A 139 -8.57 3.08 -12.88
N LEU A 140 -7.28 3.17 -12.53
CA LEU A 140 -6.20 2.76 -13.43
C LEU A 140 -6.25 1.25 -13.71
N ALA A 141 -6.48 0.43 -12.69
CA ALA A 141 -6.60 -1.02 -12.87
C ALA A 141 -7.79 -1.38 -13.78
N ALA A 142 -8.94 -0.73 -13.59
CA ALA A 142 -10.10 -0.90 -14.47
C ALA A 142 -9.77 -0.50 -15.92
N ALA A 143 -9.05 0.61 -16.12
CA ALA A 143 -8.61 1.03 -17.44
C ALA A 143 -7.64 0.03 -18.10
N GLU A 144 -6.70 -0.54 -17.33
CA GLU A 144 -5.79 -1.59 -17.81
C GLU A 144 -6.56 -2.85 -18.26
N LEU A 145 -7.62 -3.24 -17.54
CA LEU A 145 -8.51 -4.34 -17.93
C LEU A 145 -9.29 -4.03 -19.23
N LEU A 146 -9.81 -2.81 -19.36
CA LEU A 146 -10.50 -2.37 -20.58
C LEU A 146 -9.56 -2.36 -21.79
N ALA A 147 -8.30 -1.94 -21.61
CA ALA A 147 -7.32 -1.92 -22.68
C ALA A 147 -7.03 -3.32 -23.26
N ALA A 148 -7.11 -4.36 -22.41
CA ALA A 148 -6.93 -5.75 -22.81
C ALA A 148 -8.14 -6.33 -23.57
N ALA A 149 -9.32 -5.73 -23.44
CA ALA A 149 -10.52 -6.18 -24.11
C ALA A 149 -10.56 -5.71 -25.59
N PRO A 150 -11.08 -6.54 -26.52
CA PRO A 150 -11.30 -6.11 -27.91
C PRO A 150 -12.23 -4.90 -27.99
N GLY A 151 -11.77 -3.79 -28.58
CA GLY A 151 -12.52 -2.54 -28.70
C GLY A 151 -12.53 -1.65 -27.44
N GLY A 152 -11.85 -2.04 -26.35
CA GLY A 152 -11.81 -1.27 -25.11
C GLY A 152 -10.69 -0.22 -25.05
N GLN A 153 -9.83 -0.12 -26.08
CA GLN A 153 -8.64 0.73 -26.06
C GLN A 153 -8.97 2.23 -25.93
N GLU A 154 -10.03 2.69 -26.59
CA GLU A 154 -10.44 4.10 -26.57
C GLU A 154 -10.93 4.51 -25.17
N TYR A 155 -11.80 3.70 -24.57
CA TYR A 155 -12.28 3.90 -23.20
C TYR A 155 -11.16 3.82 -22.16
N ALA A 156 -10.21 2.91 -22.35
CA ALA A 156 -9.04 2.82 -21.49
C ALA A 156 -8.18 4.08 -21.58
N ALA A 157 -7.93 4.60 -22.78
CA ALA A 157 -7.15 5.83 -22.99
C ALA A 157 -7.83 7.07 -22.40
N GLU A 158 -9.16 7.16 -22.46
CA GLU A 158 -9.91 8.21 -21.78
C GLU A 158 -9.81 8.09 -20.25
N SER A 159 -9.99 6.88 -19.72
CA SER A 159 -9.90 6.62 -18.28
C SER A 159 -8.50 6.91 -17.73
N ILE A 160 -7.44 6.55 -18.47
CA ILE A 160 -6.05 6.84 -18.12
C ILE A 160 -5.80 8.35 -18.06
N ARG A 161 -6.26 9.11 -19.07
CA ARG A 161 -6.17 10.58 -19.06
C ARG A 161 -6.90 11.17 -17.86
N PHE A 162 -8.11 10.68 -17.58
CA PHE A 162 -8.87 11.12 -16.42
C PHE A 162 -8.10 10.90 -15.11
N VAL A 163 -7.46 9.74 -14.93
CA VAL A 163 -6.63 9.47 -13.74
C VAL A 163 -5.45 10.44 -13.63
N VAL A 164 -4.76 10.70 -14.75
CA VAL A 164 -3.61 11.61 -14.79
C VAL A 164 -3.97 13.06 -14.47
N ASP A 165 -5.13 13.51 -14.95
CA ASP A 165 -5.61 14.88 -14.78
C ASP A 165 -6.25 15.09 -13.40
N ARG A 166 -7.06 14.13 -12.94
CA ARG A 166 -7.82 14.26 -11.69
C ARG A 166 -6.98 13.95 -10.46
N PHE A 167 -6.01 13.05 -10.55
CA PHE A 167 -5.20 12.56 -9.42
C PHE A 167 -3.69 12.71 -9.67
N PRO A 168 -3.19 13.91 -10.02
CA PRO A 168 -1.84 14.10 -10.58
C PRO A 168 -0.70 13.72 -9.63
N ASN A 169 -0.95 13.72 -8.33
CA ASN A 169 0.06 13.45 -7.29
C ASN A 169 0.05 12.00 -6.80
N THR A 170 -0.75 11.12 -7.40
CA THR A 170 -0.87 9.71 -7.00
C THR A 170 0.13 8.82 -7.75
N GLU A 171 0.44 7.67 -7.15
CA GLU A 171 1.28 6.66 -7.79
C GLU A 171 0.66 6.13 -9.10
N ALA A 172 -0.67 6.00 -9.14
CA ALA A 172 -1.40 5.59 -10.33
C ALA A 172 -1.18 6.56 -11.50
N ALA A 173 -1.32 7.87 -11.28
CA ALA A 173 -1.03 8.87 -12.30
C ALA A 173 0.43 8.83 -12.77
N ARG A 174 1.38 8.56 -11.86
CA ARG A 174 2.80 8.39 -12.21
C ARG A 174 3.02 7.17 -13.11
N ARG A 175 2.42 6.03 -12.77
CA ARG A 175 2.46 4.79 -13.57
C ARG A 175 1.84 5.00 -14.95
N ALA A 176 0.66 5.62 -15.03
CA ALA A 176 -0.01 5.95 -16.28
C ALA A 176 0.91 6.74 -17.23
N ARG A 177 1.53 7.82 -16.74
CA ARG A 177 2.49 8.64 -17.52
C ARG A 177 3.72 7.86 -17.97
N LEU A 178 4.17 6.87 -17.19
CA LEU A 178 5.29 6.01 -17.57
C LEU A 178 4.89 5.00 -18.66
N GLY A 179 3.68 4.45 -18.57
CA GLY A 179 3.10 3.55 -19.58
C GLY A 179 3.01 4.22 -20.95
N GLU A 180 2.44 5.42 -21.02
CA GLU A 180 2.33 6.21 -22.28
C GLU A 180 3.70 6.46 -22.93
N ARG A 181 4.72 6.75 -22.12
CA ARG A 181 6.10 6.96 -22.61
C ARG A 181 6.74 5.69 -23.18
N HIS A 182 6.38 4.53 -22.66
CA HIS A 182 6.88 3.25 -23.15
C HIS A 182 6.19 2.82 -24.45
N ASP A 183 4.90 3.10 -24.59
CA ASP A 183 4.14 2.77 -25.79
C ASP A 183 4.54 3.66 -26.97
N MET A 184 4.70 4.97 -26.74
CA MET A 184 5.15 5.91 -27.78
C MET A 184 6.55 5.61 -28.34
N LYS A 185 7.43 4.98 -27.55
CA LYS A 185 8.74 4.51 -28.02
C LYS A 185 8.66 3.23 -28.86
N ARG A 186 7.60 2.43 -28.71
CA ARG A 186 7.39 1.18 -29.45
C ARG A 186 6.85 1.43 -30.86
N THR A 187 6.10 2.51 -31.06
CA THR A 187 5.48 2.88 -32.36
C THR A 187 6.43 3.54 -33.36
N ILE A 188 7.62 3.97 -32.94
CA ILE A 188 8.60 4.72 -33.79
C ILE A 188 9.67 3.79 -34.40
N ARG A 189 9.54 2.47 -34.27
CA ARG A 189 10.51 1.47 -34.75
C ARG A 189 9.89 0.52 -35.75
#